data_AF-A0A1Q9CHX4-F1
#
_entry.id   AF-A0A1Q9CHX4-F1
#
_cell.length_a   1.000
_cell.length_b   1.000
_cell.length_c   1.000
_cell.angle_alpha   90.00
_cell.angle_beta   90.00
_cell.angle_gamma   90.00
#
_symmetry.space_group_name_H-M   'P 1'
#
loop_
_entity.id
_entity.type
_entity.pdbx_description
1 polymer ?
#
loop_
_entity_poly.entity_id
_entity_poly.type
_entity_poly.pdbx_seq_one_letter_code
_entity_poly.pdbx_strand_id
1 'polypeptide(L)'
;MSRCTATSGLCGVLSSHVGDKKRLARLQQCLDSVAEQSQPPDGFYAVWSAPDALAPEVEKALATLGQRLAPAPVQWLRQTKRTSQFFDIRWLFREHLEQLPQGTWLLFSDDDDLWGPERVRLYAMVINQHGRAPGVTAACATHKVRPKDLRKVAESASQVMEHLASGAAMHCGGVHQEEEEMPESPATNATS
;
A
#
# COMPACT_ATOMS: atom_id res chain seq x y z
N MET A 1 33.84 14.38 -1.74
CA MET A 1 32.61 14.46 -0.93
C MET A 1 31.74 13.26 -1.27
N SER A 2 31.83 12.17 -0.51
CA SER A 2 30.96 11.00 -0.68
C SER A 2 29.54 11.40 -0.29
N ARG A 3 28.61 11.42 -1.25
CA ARG A 3 27.20 11.56 -0.94
C ARG A 3 26.78 10.28 -0.24
N CYS A 4 26.54 10.34 1.07
CA CYS A 4 25.81 9.27 1.76
C CYS A 4 24.49 9.09 1.00
N THR A 5 24.36 7.98 0.28
CA THR A 5 23.12 7.61 -0.39
C THR A 5 22.18 7.08 0.69
N ALA A 6 21.49 7.99 1.38
CA ALA A 6 20.35 7.59 2.19
C ALA A 6 19.40 6.82 1.29
N THR A 7 19.16 5.55 1.62
CA THR A 7 18.15 4.72 0.97
C THR A 7 16.78 5.29 1.30
N SER A 8 15.95 5.51 0.28
CA SER A 8 14.56 5.91 0.49
C SER A 8 13.81 4.77 1.17
N GLY A 9 13.17 5.03 2.30
CA GLY A 9 12.27 4.06 2.94
C GLY A 9 10.99 3.87 2.12
N LEU A 10 10.40 2.68 2.20
CA LEU A 10 9.13 2.31 1.59
C LEU A 10 8.20 1.71 2.65
N CYS A 11 7.16 2.45 3.04
CA CYS A 11 6.19 2.03 4.05
C CYS A 11 4.86 1.60 3.40
N GLY A 12 4.27 0.53 3.91
CA GLY A 12 2.91 0.12 3.53
C GLY A 12 1.85 0.99 4.22
N VAL A 13 0.78 1.32 3.49
CA VAL A 13 -0.35 2.10 3.98
C VAL A 13 -1.66 1.43 3.61
N LEU A 14 -2.56 1.25 4.57
CA LEU A 14 -3.85 0.57 4.38
C LEU A 14 -5.00 1.29 5.08
N SER A 15 -6.15 1.42 4.41
CA SER A 15 -7.42 1.83 5.00
C SER A 15 -8.46 0.72 4.78
N SER A 16 -9.02 0.19 5.87
CA SER A 16 -9.93 -0.97 5.82
C SER A 16 -11.24 -0.75 6.57
N HIS A 17 -12.33 -1.21 5.98
CA HIS A 17 -13.64 -1.26 6.63
C HIS A 17 -14.11 -2.71 6.74
N VAL A 18 -13.85 -3.33 7.88
CA VAL A 18 -14.15 -4.74 8.17
C VAL A 18 -15.59 -4.86 8.65
N GLY A 19 -16.53 -5.01 7.72
CA GLY A 19 -17.96 -5.14 8.04
C GLY A 19 -18.41 -6.53 8.49
N ASP A 20 -17.66 -7.57 8.13
CA ASP A 20 -18.02 -8.97 8.38
C ASP A 20 -16.78 -9.88 8.48
N LYS A 21 -17.01 -11.16 8.82
CA LYS A 21 -15.95 -12.18 8.95
C LYS A 21 -15.24 -12.49 7.63
N LYS A 22 -15.91 -12.30 6.49
CA LYS A 22 -15.30 -12.56 5.17
C LYS A 22 -14.29 -11.46 4.83
N ARG A 23 -14.63 -10.20 5.08
CA ARG A 23 -13.71 -9.06 5.00
C ARG A 23 -12.55 -9.20 5.98
N LEU A 24 -12.80 -9.67 7.19
CA LEU A 24 -11.74 -9.96 8.16
C LEU A 24 -10.75 -11.01 7.64
N ALA A 25 -11.26 -12.10 7.05
CA ALA A 25 -10.40 -13.13 6.47
C ALA A 25 -9.55 -12.58 5.31
N ARG A 26 -10.11 -11.72 4.45
CA ARG A 26 -9.37 -11.04 3.38
C ARG A 26 -8.27 -10.13 3.92
N LEU A 27 -8.60 -9.34 4.94
CA LEU A 27 -7.61 -8.50 5.62
C LEU A 27 -6.47 -9.37 6.17
N GLN A 28 -6.78 -10.48 6.85
CA GLN A 28 -5.76 -11.41 7.35
C GLN A 28 -4.86 -11.94 6.23
N GLN A 29 -5.43 -12.39 5.11
CA GLN A 29 -4.67 -12.83 3.94
C GLN A 29 -3.79 -11.72 3.35
N CYS A 30 -4.31 -10.49 3.27
CA CYS A 30 -3.53 -9.31 2.88
C CYS A 30 -2.34 -9.10 3.81
N LEU A 31 -2.55 -9.02 5.13
CA LEU A 31 -1.48 -8.80 6.10
C LEU A 31 -0.45 -9.95 6.10
N ASP A 32 -0.91 -11.20 5.93
CA ASP A 32 -0.01 -12.35 5.80
C ASP A 32 0.88 -12.23 4.56
N SER A 33 0.33 -11.80 3.42
CA SER A 33 1.09 -11.57 2.20
C SER A 33 2.11 -10.42 2.31
N VAL A 34 1.83 -9.41 3.14
CA VAL A 34 2.77 -8.33 3.47
C VAL A 34 3.94 -8.86 4.30
N ALA A 35 3.67 -9.77 5.23
CA ALA A 35 4.71 -10.38 6.06
C ALA A 35 5.51 -11.48 5.33
N GLU A 36 5.06 -11.92 4.15
CA GLU A 36 5.74 -12.91 3.29
C GLU A 36 6.61 -12.26 2.20
N GLN A 37 6.76 -10.94 2.21
CA GLN A 37 7.60 -10.25 1.23
C GLN A 37 9.07 -10.67 1.37
N SER A 38 9.75 -10.88 0.23
CA SER A 38 11.18 -11.20 0.20
C SER A 38 12.06 -10.07 0.72
N GLN A 39 11.55 -8.85 0.66
CA GLN A 39 12.06 -7.68 1.36
C GLN A 39 10.91 -7.08 2.18
N PRO A 40 11.02 -6.97 3.52
CA PRO A 40 9.97 -6.34 4.32
C PRO A 40 9.88 -4.84 4.02
N PRO A 41 8.69 -4.22 4.15
CA PRO A 41 8.57 -2.78 4.13
C PRO A 41 9.26 -2.15 5.35
N ASP A 42 9.71 -0.90 5.23
CA ASP A 42 10.37 -0.17 6.31
C ASP A 42 9.41 0.22 7.45
N GLY A 43 8.11 0.08 7.23
CA GLY A 43 7.05 0.27 8.21
C GLY A 43 5.68 -0.06 7.60
N PHE A 44 4.67 -0.27 8.44
CA PHE A 44 3.30 -0.52 8.00
C PHE A 44 2.30 0.29 8.83
N TYR A 45 1.43 1.04 8.17
CA TYR A 45 0.52 1.99 8.79
C TYR A 45 -0.91 1.70 8.35
N ALA A 46 -1.81 1.51 9.29
CA ALA A 46 -3.20 1.17 8.99
C ALA A 46 -4.21 2.09 9.67
N VAL A 47 -5.30 2.43 8.98
CA VAL A 47 -6.54 2.89 9.61
C VAL A 47 -7.61 1.86 9.35
N TRP A 48 -8.39 1.53 10.36
CA TRP A 48 -9.45 0.56 10.19
C TRP A 48 -10.68 0.87 11.01
N SER A 49 -11.83 0.37 10.56
CA SER A 49 -13.07 0.37 11.31
C SER A 49 -13.70 -1.02 11.26
N ALA A 50 -14.26 -1.49 12.37
CA ALA A 50 -15.05 -2.72 12.42
C ALA A 50 -16.15 -2.63 13.48
N PRO A 51 -17.23 -3.43 13.37
CA PRO A 51 -18.12 -3.68 14.50
C PRO A 51 -17.34 -4.17 15.73
N ASP A 52 -17.80 -3.83 16.93
CA ASP A 52 -17.10 -4.18 18.18
C ASP A 52 -16.85 -5.68 18.33
N ALA A 53 -17.75 -6.51 17.81
CA ALA A 53 -17.60 -7.96 17.82
C ALA A 53 -16.41 -8.48 17.01
N LEU A 54 -15.92 -7.72 16.02
CA LEU A 54 -14.79 -8.09 15.16
C LEU A 54 -13.49 -7.34 15.51
N ALA A 55 -13.58 -6.24 16.25
CA ALA A 55 -12.44 -5.40 16.59
C ALA A 55 -11.27 -6.15 17.27
N PRO A 56 -11.49 -7.05 18.26
CA PRO A 56 -10.40 -7.82 18.86
C PRO A 56 -9.64 -8.70 17.85
N GLU A 57 -10.33 -9.22 16.84
CA GLU A 57 -9.69 -10.07 15.80
C GLU A 57 -8.86 -9.24 14.83
N VAL A 58 -9.31 -8.01 14.50
CA VAL A 58 -8.52 -7.07 13.69
C VAL A 58 -7.26 -6.62 14.44
N GLU A 59 -7.40 -6.24 15.71
CA GLU A 59 -6.27 -5.85 16.58
C GLU A 59 -5.26 -6.98 16.72
N LYS A 60 -5.74 -8.22 16.90
CA LYS A 60 -4.88 -9.41 16.93
C LYS A 60 -4.12 -9.62 15.62
N ALA A 61 -4.78 -9.44 14.47
CA ALA A 61 -4.14 -9.60 13.16
C ALA A 61 -3.04 -8.54 12.96
N LEU A 62 -3.30 -7.27 13.29
CA LEU A 62 -2.30 -6.19 13.20
C LEU A 62 -1.14 -6.37 14.19
N ALA A 63 -1.42 -6.81 15.41
CA ALA A 63 -0.38 -7.15 16.38
C ALA A 63 0.51 -8.32 15.90
N THR A 64 -0.10 -9.33 15.27
CA THR A 64 0.63 -10.46 14.67
C THR A 64 1.53 -9.97 13.54
N LEU A 65 1.03 -9.07 12.67
CA LEU A 65 1.86 -8.43 11.65
C LEU A 65 3.03 -7.66 12.27
N GLY A 66 2.79 -6.89 13.34
CA GLY A 66 3.84 -6.18 14.07
C GLY A 66 4.96 -7.08 14.59
N GLN A 67 4.61 -8.26 15.09
CA GLN A 67 5.61 -9.25 15.51
C GLN A 67 6.40 -9.81 14.32
N ARG A 68 5.73 -10.05 13.19
CA ARG A 68 6.36 -10.62 11.98
C ARG A 68 7.25 -9.62 11.23
N LEU A 69 6.96 -8.32 11.31
CA LEU A 69 7.74 -7.27 10.65
C LEU A 69 8.85 -6.65 11.51
N ALA A 70 8.99 -7.05 12.78
CA ALA A 70 10.01 -6.48 13.66
C ALA A 70 11.43 -6.59 13.05
N PRO A 71 12.25 -5.51 13.12
CA PRO A 71 12.05 -4.30 13.92
C PRO A 71 11.25 -3.18 13.24
N ALA A 72 10.72 -3.38 12.03
CA ALA A 72 9.94 -2.35 11.35
C ALA A 72 8.66 -2.00 12.13
N PRO A 73 8.32 -0.71 12.29
CA PRO A 73 7.14 -0.30 13.04
C PRO A 73 5.86 -0.70 12.31
N VAL A 74 4.90 -1.22 13.08
CA VAL A 74 3.52 -1.39 12.65
C VAL A 74 2.63 -0.55 13.56
N GLN A 75 1.99 0.47 12.99
CA GLN A 75 1.16 1.44 13.72
C GLN A 75 -0.25 1.44 13.13
N TRP A 76 -1.27 1.59 13.97
CA TRP A 76 -2.64 1.62 13.48
C TRP A 76 -3.57 2.50 14.30
N LEU A 77 -4.58 3.04 13.62
CA LEU A 77 -5.67 3.80 14.22
C LEU A 77 -6.98 3.07 14.00
N ARG A 78 -7.78 2.97 15.05
CA ARG A 78 -9.13 2.42 14.99
C ARG A 78 -10.16 3.56 14.90
N GLN A 79 -11.08 3.46 13.96
CA GLN A 79 -12.30 4.26 13.93
C GLN A 79 -13.49 3.49 14.48
N THR A 80 -14.36 4.20 15.18
CA THR A 80 -15.65 3.68 15.67
C THR A 80 -16.77 3.80 14.64
N LYS A 81 -16.56 4.57 13.56
CA LYS A 81 -17.52 4.77 12.48
C LYS A 81 -16.83 4.56 11.14
N ARG A 82 -17.59 4.05 10.16
CA ARG A 82 -17.13 4.00 8.78
C ARG A 82 -17.08 5.42 8.22
N THR A 83 -15.92 5.84 7.73
CA THR A 83 -15.76 7.09 6.99
C THR A 83 -15.29 6.79 5.55
N SER A 84 -14.78 7.78 4.83
CA SER A 84 -14.19 7.56 3.50
C SER A 84 -12.70 7.21 3.62
N GLN A 85 -12.19 6.38 2.71
CA GLN A 85 -10.76 6.04 2.68
C GLN A 85 -9.86 7.28 2.59
N PHE A 86 -10.29 8.33 1.88
CA PHE A 86 -9.57 9.61 1.84
C PHE A 86 -9.50 10.30 3.20
N PHE A 87 -10.59 10.25 3.98
CA PHE A 87 -10.59 10.79 5.34
C PHE A 87 -9.63 9.99 6.23
N ASP A 88 -9.70 8.66 6.16
CA ASP A 88 -8.82 7.75 6.91
C ASP A 88 -7.35 8.01 6.63
N ILE A 89 -6.97 8.07 5.35
CA ILE A 89 -5.59 8.30 4.93
C ILE A 89 -5.12 9.68 5.40
N ARG A 90 -5.96 10.72 5.33
CA ARG A 90 -5.63 12.06 5.85
C ARG A 90 -5.43 12.05 7.36
N TRP A 91 -6.22 11.27 8.09
CA TRP A 91 -6.07 11.14 9.53
C TRP A 91 -4.78 10.39 9.87
N LEU A 92 -4.53 9.25 9.23
CA LEU A 92 -3.27 8.50 9.36
C LEU A 92 -2.05 9.35 9.07
N PHE A 93 -2.15 10.20 8.05
CA PHE A 93 -1.07 11.11 7.66
C PHE A 93 -0.70 12.04 8.81
N ARG A 94 -1.68 12.67 9.44
CA ARG A 94 -1.47 13.61 10.55
C ARG A 94 -0.94 12.93 11.80
N GLU A 95 -1.44 11.75 12.13
CA GLU A 95 -1.04 11.08 13.38
C GLU A 95 0.31 10.38 13.28
N HIS A 96 0.67 9.86 12.11
CA HIS A 96 1.82 8.96 11.96
C HIS A 96 2.72 9.29 10.77
N LEU A 97 2.18 9.55 9.58
CA LEU A 97 3.01 9.61 8.37
C LEU A 97 3.78 10.93 8.22
N GLU A 98 3.29 12.04 8.77
CA GLU A 98 3.98 13.33 8.71
C GLU A 98 5.31 13.36 9.47
N GLN A 99 5.50 12.41 10.40
CA GLN A 99 6.70 12.27 11.22
C GLN A 99 7.77 11.39 10.55
N LEU A 100 7.44 10.77 9.41
CA LEU A 100 8.37 9.93 8.68
C LEU A 100 9.52 10.78 8.08
N PRO A 101 10.73 10.22 7.95
CA PRO A 101 11.84 10.90 7.31
C PRO A 101 11.47 11.41 5.92
N GLN A 102 11.94 12.61 5.57
CA GLN A 102 11.76 13.15 4.24
C GLN A 102 12.34 12.18 3.18
N GLY A 103 11.57 11.95 2.11
CA GLY A 103 11.94 11.00 1.05
C GLY A 103 11.47 9.58 1.28
N THR A 104 10.66 9.33 2.33
CA THR A 104 9.92 8.08 2.52
C THR A 104 8.79 7.98 1.50
N TRP A 105 8.68 6.83 0.86
CA TRP A 105 7.63 6.49 -0.08
C TRP A 105 6.52 5.68 0.60
N LEU A 106 5.29 5.89 0.14
CA LEU A 106 4.10 5.23 0.68
C LEU A 106 3.52 4.28 -0.37
N LEU A 107 3.39 3.01 -0.01
CA LEU A 107 2.78 1.96 -0.83
C LEU A 107 1.36 1.70 -0.32
N PHE A 108 0.37 2.25 -1.03
CA PHE A 108 -1.04 2.09 -0.69
C PHE A 108 -1.56 0.69 -1.07
N SER A 109 -2.39 0.12 -0.20
CA SER A 109 -3.03 -1.18 -0.36
C SER A 109 -4.48 -1.14 0.11
N ASP A 110 -5.34 -1.86 -0.61
CA ASP A 110 -6.68 -2.22 -0.14
C ASP A 110 -6.61 -3.45 0.79
N ASP A 111 -7.70 -3.72 1.50
CA ASP A 111 -7.80 -4.83 2.47
C ASP A 111 -8.04 -6.22 1.86
N ASP A 112 -8.20 -6.28 0.54
CA ASP A 112 -8.28 -7.51 -0.25
C ASP A 112 -7.22 -7.61 -1.35
N ASP A 113 -6.18 -6.77 -1.25
CA ASP A 113 -5.01 -6.79 -2.14
C ASP A 113 -3.95 -7.77 -1.62
N LEU A 114 -3.72 -8.86 -2.36
CA LEU A 114 -2.62 -9.78 -2.07
C LEU A 114 -1.32 -9.30 -2.68
N TRP A 115 -0.33 -9.08 -1.84
CA TRP A 115 0.99 -8.66 -2.29
C TRP A 115 1.75 -9.88 -2.83
N GLY A 116 2.12 -9.82 -4.11
CA GLY A 116 3.11 -10.77 -4.64
C GLY A 116 4.42 -10.67 -3.85
N PRO A 117 5.20 -11.76 -3.71
CA PRO A 117 6.33 -11.84 -2.77
C PRO A 117 7.44 -10.80 -3.03
N GLU A 118 7.54 -10.32 -4.26
CA GLU A 118 8.57 -9.38 -4.70
C GLU A 118 8.09 -7.91 -4.75
N ARG A 119 6.85 -7.62 -4.32
CA ARG A 119 6.22 -6.30 -4.55
C ARG A 119 7.05 -5.18 -3.94
N VAL A 120 7.40 -5.28 -2.66
CA VAL A 120 8.20 -4.25 -1.96
C VAL A 120 9.55 -4.02 -2.67
N ARG A 121 10.27 -5.11 -2.96
CA ARG A 121 11.58 -5.05 -3.63
C ARG A 121 11.50 -4.37 -5.00
N LEU A 122 10.49 -4.73 -5.80
CA LEU A 122 10.31 -4.17 -7.14
C LEU A 122 9.96 -2.67 -7.11
N TYR A 123 9.08 -2.24 -6.20
CA TYR A 123 8.79 -0.82 -6.00
C TYR A 123 10.02 -0.05 -5.52
N ALA A 124 10.74 -0.58 -4.52
CA ALA A 124 11.96 0.04 -4.02
C ALA A 124 13.02 0.21 -5.11
N MET A 125 13.18 -0.79 -6.00
CA MET A 125 14.07 -0.71 -7.15
C MET A 125 13.69 0.44 -8.10
N VAL A 126 12.41 0.54 -8.50
CA VAL A 126 11.92 1.60 -9.39
C VAL A 126 12.08 2.98 -8.75
N ILE A 127 11.74 3.10 -7.46
CA ILE A 127 11.89 4.33 -6.68
C ILE A 127 13.35 4.76 -6.60
N ASN A 128 14.28 3.83 -6.32
CA ASN A 128 15.70 4.16 -6.24
C ASN A 128 16.27 4.60 -7.60
N GLN A 129 15.73 4.06 -8.70
CA GLN A 129 16.16 4.40 -10.05
C GLN A 129 15.58 5.74 -10.54
N HIS A 130 14.32 6.05 -10.21
CA HIS A 130 13.58 7.15 -10.83
C HIS A 130 13.04 8.19 -9.85
N GLY A 131 12.82 7.84 -8.58
CA GLY A 131 12.16 8.68 -7.59
C GLY A 131 12.91 9.94 -7.18
N ARG A 132 14.16 10.11 -7.63
CA ARG A 132 14.95 11.34 -7.45
C ARG A 132 14.88 12.29 -8.65
N ALA A 133 14.26 11.88 -9.75
CA ALA A 133 14.10 12.76 -10.90
C ALA A 133 13.15 13.91 -10.54
N PRO A 134 13.41 15.15 -11.00
CA PRO A 134 12.54 16.29 -10.75
C PRO A 134 11.10 16.00 -11.17
N GLY A 135 10.13 16.31 -10.30
CA GLY A 135 8.70 16.15 -10.57
C GLY A 135 8.13 14.74 -10.34
N VAL A 136 8.96 13.73 -10.07
CA VAL A 136 8.46 12.37 -9.78
C VAL A 136 7.96 12.28 -8.35
N THR A 137 6.64 12.13 -8.18
CA THR A 137 5.98 12.05 -6.86
C THR A 137 5.24 10.74 -6.64
N ALA A 138 5.05 9.93 -7.69
CA ALA A 138 4.32 8.67 -7.62
C ALA A 138 4.92 7.63 -8.59
N ALA A 139 4.81 6.35 -8.21
CA ALA A 139 5.05 5.20 -9.06
C ALA A 139 3.86 4.27 -8.94
N CYS A 140 3.37 3.75 -10.07
CA CYS A 140 2.20 2.88 -10.11
C CYS A 140 2.52 1.59 -10.87
N ALA A 141 2.10 0.45 -10.33
CA ALA A 141 2.09 -0.79 -11.09
C ALA A 141 0.99 -0.68 -12.16
N THR A 142 1.42 -0.53 -13.41
CA THR A 142 0.52 -0.38 -14.56
C THR A 142 -0.13 -1.70 -14.98
N HIS A 143 0.42 -2.82 -14.50
CA HIS A 143 -0.04 -4.17 -14.82
C HIS A 143 -0.80 -4.79 -13.64
N LYS A 144 -2.13 -4.67 -13.70
CA LYS A 144 -3.03 -5.38 -12.78
C LYS A 144 -3.51 -6.68 -13.41
N VAL A 145 -3.40 -7.75 -12.66
CA VAL A 145 -3.88 -9.08 -13.08
C VAL A 145 -5.01 -9.55 -12.17
N ARG A 146 -5.94 -10.31 -12.74
CA ARG A 146 -7.01 -10.99 -12.02
C ARG A 146 -7.10 -12.46 -12.45
N PRO A 147 -7.67 -13.36 -11.64
CA PRO A 147 -7.95 -14.72 -12.07
C PRO A 147 -8.83 -14.77 -13.33
N LYS A 148 -8.50 -15.66 -14.28
CA LYS A 148 -9.36 -15.95 -15.45
C LYS A 148 -10.65 -16.66 -15.03
N ASP A 149 -10.56 -17.54 -14.05
CA ASP A 149 -11.70 -18.21 -13.42
C ASP A 149 -11.88 -17.64 -12.01
N LEU A 150 -13.04 -17.03 -11.74
CA LEU A 150 -13.36 -16.44 -10.43
C LEU A 150 -13.43 -17.49 -9.31
N ARG A 151 -13.40 -18.79 -9.63
CA ARG A 151 -13.28 -19.87 -8.65
C ARG A 151 -11.84 -20.16 -8.24
N LYS A 152 -10.85 -19.59 -8.94
CA LYS A 152 -9.40 -19.72 -8.67
C LYS A 152 -8.83 -18.43 -8.13
N VAL A 153 -9.43 -17.91 -7.05
CA VAL A 153 -8.88 -16.74 -6.35
C VAL A 153 -7.65 -17.19 -5.58
N ALA A 154 -6.54 -16.46 -5.71
CA ALA A 154 -5.37 -16.72 -4.87
C ALA A 154 -5.70 -16.39 -3.42
N GLU A 155 -5.17 -17.20 -2.50
CA GLU A 155 -5.34 -17.06 -1.05
C GLU A 155 -4.00 -16.78 -0.35
N SER A 156 -2.89 -16.76 -1.11
CA SER A 156 -1.54 -16.51 -0.62
C SER A 156 -0.65 -15.88 -1.69
N ALA A 157 0.48 -15.29 -1.28
CA ALA A 157 1.48 -14.73 -2.20
C ALA A 157 2.05 -15.79 -3.16
N SER A 158 2.25 -17.01 -2.67
CA SER A 158 2.77 -18.13 -3.49
C SER A 158 1.79 -18.53 -4.60
N GLN A 159 0.48 -18.58 -4.31
CA GLN A 159 -0.54 -18.87 -5.32
C GLN A 159 -0.66 -17.77 -6.38
N VAL A 160 -0.37 -16.50 -6.03
CA VAL A 160 -0.30 -15.41 -7.04
C VAL A 160 0.77 -15.73 -8.08
N MET A 161 1.96 -16.18 -7.65
CA MET A 161 3.04 -16.55 -8.56
C MET A 161 2.69 -17.75 -9.44
N GLU A 162 2.03 -18.77 -8.88
CA GLU A 162 1.54 -19.92 -9.64
C GLU A 162 0.53 -19.51 -10.71
N HIS A 163 -0.43 -18.63 -10.38
CA HIS A 163 -1.41 -18.14 -11.33
C HIS A 163 -0.80 -17.29 -12.45
N LEU A 164 0.24 -16.52 -12.14
CA LEU A 164 1.01 -15.77 -13.14
C LEU A 164 1.78 -16.72 -14.07
N ALA A 165 2.49 -17.71 -13.52
CA ALA A 165 3.32 -18.64 -14.28
C ALA A 165 2.50 -19.58 -15.18
N SER A 166 1.35 -20.04 -14.69
CA SER A 166 0.44 -20.93 -15.43
C SER A 166 -0.41 -20.21 -16.49
N GLY A 167 -0.38 -18.87 -16.52
CA GLY A 167 -1.28 -18.07 -17.34
C GLY A 167 -2.75 -18.16 -16.92
N ALA A 168 -3.02 -18.60 -15.68
CA ALA A 168 -4.36 -18.61 -15.08
C ALA A 168 -4.82 -17.19 -14.67
N ALA A 169 -3.90 -16.22 -14.64
CA ALA A 169 -4.20 -14.81 -14.51
C ALA A 169 -4.43 -14.14 -15.88
N MET A 170 -5.33 -13.16 -15.94
CA MET A 170 -5.53 -12.27 -17.09
C MET A 170 -5.27 -10.82 -16.70
N HIS A 171 -4.76 -10.06 -17.66
CA HIS A 171 -4.62 -8.62 -17.53
C HIS A 171 -6.00 -7.95 -17.41
N CYS A 172 -6.16 -7.04 -16.45
CA CYS A 172 -7.41 -6.31 -16.25
C CYS A 172 -7.22 -4.80 -16.11
N GLY A 173 -6.04 -4.29 -16.40
CA GLY A 173 -5.76 -2.87 -16.46
C GLY A 173 -4.46 -2.58 -17.20
N GLY A 174 -4.40 -1.39 -17.78
CA GLY A 174 -3.22 -0.71 -18.29
C GLY A 174 -3.37 0.77 -17.96
N VAL A 175 -2.26 1.48 -17.75
CA VAL A 175 -2.32 2.93 -17.56
C VAL A 175 -2.71 3.57 -18.89
N HIS A 176 -3.86 4.24 -18.92
CA HIS A 176 -4.07 5.33 -19.85
C HIS A 176 -3.23 6.49 -19.34
N GLN A 177 -2.27 6.94 -20.15
CA GLN A 177 -1.50 8.14 -19.84
C GLN A 177 -2.47 9.32 -19.96
N GLU A 178 -3.09 9.70 -18.85
CA GLU A 178 -3.87 10.93 -18.75
C GLU A 178 -2.88 12.04 -18.41
N GLU A 179 -2.48 12.81 -19.42
CA GLU A 179 -1.71 14.04 -19.21
C GLU A 179 -2.68 15.08 -18.64
N GLU A 180 -2.64 15.26 -17.33
CA GLU A 180 -3.35 16.36 -16.67
C GLU A 180 -2.60 17.66 -17.02
N GLU A 181 -3.11 18.40 -18.00
CA GLU A 181 -2.65 19.76 -18.29
C GLU A 181 -2.87 20.60 -17.04
N MET A 182 -1.80 20.83 -16.28
CA MET A 182 -1.85 21.77 -15.17
C MET A 182 -2.19 23.14 -15.76
N PRO A 183 -3.28 23.79 -15.29
CA PRO A 183 -3.68 25.09 -15.82
C PRO A 183 -2.50 26.05 -15.69
N GLU A 184 -2.17 26.74 -16.78
CA GLU A 184 -1.11 27.74 -16.80
C GLU A 184 -1.31 28.68 -15.60
N SER A 185 -0.27 28.78 -14.78
CA SER A 185 -0.32 29.67 -13.62
C SER A 185 -0.68 31.07 -14.12
N PRO A 186 -1.71 31.73 -13.53
CA PRO A 186 -2.17 33.01 -14.01
C PRO A 186 -0.98 33.97 -14.03
N ALA A 187 -0.71 34.52 -15.21
CA ALA A 187 0.35 35.50 -15.39
C ALA A 187 0.18 36.59 -14.33
N THR A 188 1.17 36.73 -13.44
CA THR A 188 1.22 37.80 -12.47
C THR A 188 1.32 39.10 -13.25
N ASN A 189 0.18 39.78 -13.46
CA ASN A 189 0.15 41.14 -13.97
C ASN A 189 0.85 42.03 -12.96
N ALA A 190 2.11 42.36 -13.25
CA ALA A 190 2.83 43.43 -12.57
C ALA A 190 2.11 44.74 -12.93
N THR A 191 1.29 45.25 -12.01
CA THR A 191 0.80 46.62 -12.06
C THR A 191 1.95 47.56 -11.70
N SER A 192 2.39 48.32 -12.69
CA SER A 192 3.23 49.51 -12.57
C SER A 192 2.54 50.64 -11.82
#